data_AF-A0A1B8ZCJ6-F1
#
_entry.id   AF-A0A1B8ZCJ6-F1
#
_cell.length_a   1.000
_cell.length_b   1.000
_cell.length_c   1.000
_cell.angle_alpha   90.00
_cell.angle_beta   90.00
_cell.angle_gamma   90.00
#
_symmetry.space_group_name_H-M   'P 1'
#
loop_
_entity.id
_entity.type
_entity.pdbx_description
1 polymer ?
#
loop_
_entity_poly.entity_id
_entity_poly.type
_entity_poly.pdbx_seq_one_letter_code
_entity_poly.pdbx_strand_id
1 'polypeptide(L)'
;MENSENIDRMTTLSQVMQKLSERGIQREFRMNENGEMKFENSEKIYQPADLTILKTYRFEGDSNPDDSAVLYVLKDDSGNRGMIIDSYGADSNYPGEKFDEFLRNVPILESNEFNF
;
A
#
# COMPACT_ATOMS: atom_id res chain seq x y z
N MET A 1 -5.61 19.34 24.54
CA MET A 1 -5.15 17.95 24.74
C MET A 1 -6.38 17.09 24.53
N GLU A 2 -6.66 16.73 23.29
CA GLU A 2 -7.94 16.10 22.94
C GLU A 2 -7.74 14.60 22.70
N ASN A 3 -8.30 13.87 23.67
CA ASN A 3 -9.06 12.63 23.53
C ASN A 3 -8.34 11.37 23.05
N SER A 4 -7.83 10.63 24.04
CA SER A 4 -7.92 9.16 24.05
C SER A 4 -9.40 8.77 24.18
N GLU A 5 -10.04 8.26 23.13
CA GLU A 5 -11.25 7.43 23.25
C GLU A 5 -11.55 6.71 21.91
N ASN A 6 -11.89 5.41 21.98
CA ASN A 6 -12.29 4.48 20.92
C ASN A 6 -11.19 3.81 20.07
N ILE A 7 -10.48 2.86 20.68
CA ILE A 7 -9.77 1.77 19.99
C ILE A 7 -10.70 0.54 20.00
N ASP A 8 -11.72 0.50 19.15
CA ASP A 8 -12.25 -0.76 18.60
C ASP A 8 -13.12 -0.48 17.36
N ARG A 9 -12.75 -1.12 16.23
CA ARG A 9 -13.56 -1.42 15.03
C ARG A 9 -13.81 -0.35 13.98
N MET A 10 -12.74 0.07 13.31
CA MET A 10 -12.64 0.28 11.86
C MET A 10 -11.25 0.87 11.64
N THR A 11 -10.25 0.03 11.41
CA THR A 11 -8.90 0.53 11.11
C THR A 11 -8.99 1.30 9.81
N THR A 12 -8.99 2.63 9.89
CA THR A 12 -9.08 3.49 8.70
C THR A 12 -7.73 3.55 7.99
N LEU A 13 -7.72 3.98 6.73
CA LEU A 13 -6.49 4.17 5.95
C LEU A 13 -5.48 5.02 6.74
N SER A 14 -5.94 6.14 7.31
CA SER A 14 -5.12 7.03 8.13
C SER A 14 -4.50 6.34 9.34
N GLN A 15 -5.23 5.45 10.03
CA GLN A 15 -4.69 4.70 11.16
C GLN A 15 -3.63 3.69 10.73
N VAL A 16 -3.87 2.94 9.65
CA VAL A 16 -2.86 2.00 9.12
C VAL A 16 -1.62 2.76 8.69
N MET A 17 -1.75 3.86 7.95
CA MET A 17 -0.63 4.71 7.56
C MET A 17 0.16 5.23 8.76
N GLN A 18 -0.53 5.63 9.83
CA GLN A 18 0.13 6.07 11.05
C GLN A 18 0.93 4.92 11.69
N LYS A 19 0.33 3.73 11.85
CA LYS A 19 1.02 2.54 12.39
C LYS A 19 2.22 2.12 11.51
N LEU A 20 2.10 2.23 10.19
CA LEU A 20 3.20 1.98 9.25
C LEU A 20 4.32 3.02 9.40
N SER A 21 3.97 4.29 9.54
CA SER A 21 4.91 5.38 9.77
C SER A 21 5.70 5.18 11.08
N GLU A 22 5.04 4.78 12.17
CA GLU A 22 5.68 4.43 13.44
C GLU A 22 6.69 3.27 13.31
N ARG A 23 6.51 2.40 12.30
CA ARG A 23 7.43 1.30 11.97
C ARG A 23 8.53 1.70 10.97
N GLY A 24 8.61 2.98 10.60
CA GLY A 24 9.56 3.49 9.61
C GLY A 24 9.13 3.28 8.16
N ILE A 25 7.90 2.83 7.92
CA ILE A 25 7.32 2.67 6.58
C ILE A 25 6.58 3.96 6.25
N GLN A 26 7.33 4.95 5.78
CA GLN A 26 6.80 6.27 5.41
C GLN A 26 6.76 6.48 3.90
N ARG A 27 7.43 5.61 3.15
CA ARG A 27 7.60 5.75 1.70
C ARG A 27 6.63 4.86 0.95
N GLU A 28 6.18 5.38 -0.18
CA GLU A 28 5.24 4.70 -1.05
C GLU A 28 5.92 4.17 -2.31
N PHE A 29 5.44 3.04 -2.82
CA PHE A 29 5.76 2.61 -4.18
C PHE A 29 4.66 3.11 -5.12
N ARG A 30 5.06 3.73 -6.22
CA ARG A 30 4.15 4.22 -7.26
C ARG A 30 4.62 3.73 -8.61
N MET A 31 3.68 3.20 -9.38
CA MET A 31 3.90 2.86 -10.78
C MET A 31 3.77 4.11 -11.65
N ASN A 32 4.69 4.28 -12.59
CA ASN A 32 4.60 5.35 -13.59
C ASN A 32 3.73 4.94 -14.80
N GLU A 33 3.48 5.87 -15.72
CA GLU A 33 2.72 5.63 -16.95
C GLU A 33 3.34 4.52 -17.84
N ASN A 34 4.65 4.31 -17.72
CA ASN A 34 5.35 3.25 -18.44
C ASN A 34 5.09 1.86 -17.85
N GLY A 35 4.54 1.74 -16.64
CA GLY A 35 4.35 0.47 -15.93
C GLY A 35 5.52 0.07 -15.03
N GLU A 36 6.42 1.01 -14.75
CA GLU A 36 7.60 0.79 -13.93
C GLU A 36 7.30 1.16 -12.48
N MET A 37 7.43 0.21 -11.56
CA MET A 37 7.27 0.46 -10.13
C MET A 37 8.49 1.20 -9.61
N LYS A 38 8.29 2.38 -9.02
CA LYS A 38 9.34 3.18 -8.40
C LYS A 38 9.01 3.47 -6.96
N PHE A 39 10.06 3.52 -6.14
CA PHE A 39 9.91 3.94 -4.75
C PHE A 39 9.96 5.45 -4.66
N GLU A 40 9.19 6.03 -3.75
CA GLU A 40 9.14 7.47 -3.56
C GLU A 40 10.55 8.05 -3.34
N ASN A 41 10.86 9.11 -4.09
CA ASN A 41 12.19 9.74 -4.14
C ASN A 41 13.33 8.79 -4.54
N SER A 42 13.03 7.72 -5.28
CA SER A 42 14.02 6.81 -5.85
C SER A 42 13.89 6.74 -7.37
N GLU A 43 15.02 6.76 -8.07
CA GLU A 43 15.07 6.45 -9.50
C GLU A 43 15.13 4.94 -9.77
N LYS A 44 15.22 4.11 -8.72
CA LYS A 44 15.26 2.66 -8.83
C LYS A 44 13.91 2.13 -9.32
N ILE A 45 13.98 1.36 -10.40
CA ILE A 45 12.86 0.60 -10.93
C ILE A 45 12.87 -0.77 -10.26
N TYR A 46 11.76 -1.12 -9.63
CA TYR A 46 11.56 -2.39 -8.97
C TYR A 46 10.83 -3.35 -9.90
N GLN A 47 11.38 -4.55 -10.06
CA GLN A 47 10.68 -5.64 -10.73
C GLN A 47 9.74 -6.34 -9.74
N PRO A 48 8.70 -7.04 -10.21
CA PRO A 48 7.81 -7.77 -9.32
C PRO A 48 8.56 -8.83 -8.50
N ALA A 49 9.63 -9.41 -9.04
CA ALA A 49 10.50 -10.35 -8.34
C ALA A 49 11.36 -9.71 -7.24
N ASP A 50 11.63 -8.40 -7.31
CA ASP A 50 12.39 -7.67 -6.27
C ASP A 50 11.54 -7.30 -5.07
N LEU A 51 10.20 -7.34 -5.24
CA LEU A 51 9.24 -6.98 -4.22
C LEU A 51 8.58 -8.22 -3.64
N THR A 52 8.04 -8.07 -2.44
CA THR A 52 7.22 -9.11 -1.81
C THR A 52 6.10 -8.46 -1.05
N ILE A 53 4.86 -8.83 -1.35
CA ILE A 53 3.68 -8.33 -0.64
C ILE A 53 3.64 -9.00 0.74
N LEU A 54 3.73 -8.18 1.78
CA LEU A 54 3.68 -8.60 3.17
C LEU A 54 2.28 -8.55 3.77
N LYS A 55 1.46 -7.61 3.32
CA LYS A 55 0.09 -7.46 3.80
C LYS A 55 -0.74 -6.65 2.83
N THR A 56 -2.04 -6.92 2.80
CA THR A 56 -3.02 -6.13 2.06
C THR A 56 -4.12 -5.67 3.02
N TYR A 57 -4.49 -4.39 2.93
CA TYR A 57 -5.63 -3.81 3.61
C TYR A 57 -6.57 -3.23 2.57
N ARG A 58 -7.84 -3.57 2.68
CA ARG A 58 -8.89 -2.98 1.87
C ARG A 58 -9.70 -2.04 2.74
N PHE A 59 -9.81 -0.81 2.31
CA PHE A 59 -10.63 0.22 2.93
C PHE A 59 -11.80 0.49 2.00
N GLU A 60 -12.99 0.43 2.57
CA GLU A 60 -14.21 0.86 1.90
C GLU A 60 -14.50 2.26 2.44
N GLY A 61 -14.61 3.27 1.58
CA GLY A 61 -14.84 4.64 2.01
C GLY A 61 -16.14 4.76 2.77
N ASP A 62 -16.08 5.33 3.98
CA ASP A 62 -17.27 5.57 4.83
C ASP A 62 -18.33 6.46 4.15
N SER A 63 -17.92 7.27 3.16
CA SER A 63 -18.78 8.29 2.56
C SER A 63 -19.29 7.96 1.15
N ASN A 64 -18.53 7.21 0.36
CA ASN A 64 -18.92 6.80 -0.98
C ASN A 64 -18.43 5.38 -1.28
N PRO A 65 -19.29 4.49 -1.81
CA PRO A 65 -18.86 3.16 -2.26
C PRO A 65 -17.85 3.21 -3.42
N ASP A 66 -17.77 4.36 -4.12
CA ASP A 66 -16.79 4.66 -5.16
C ASP A 66 -15.42 5.12 -4.61
N ASP A 67 -15.29 5.37 -3.30
CA ASP A 67 -14.05 5.80 -2.65
C ASP A 67 -13.41 4.62 -1.92
N SER A 68 -13.09 3.55 -2.66
CA SER A 68 -12.44 2.39 -2.10
C SER A 68 -10.94 2.49 -2.29
N ALA A 69 -10.16 2.11 -1.27
CA ALA A 69 -8.70 2.14 -1.35
C ALA A 69 -8.12 0.80 -0.90
N VAL A 70 -7.08 0.35 -1.58
CA VAL A 70 -6.34 -0.85 -1.21
C VAL A 70 -4.91 -0.46 -0.90
N LEU A 71 -4.46 -0.76 0.32
CA LEU A 71 -3.07 -0.57 0.74
C LEU A 71 -2.35 -1.91 0.72
N TYR A 72 -1.29 -2.02 -0.06
CA TYR A 72 -0.39 -3.16 -0.09
C TYR A 72 0.90 -2.78 0.62
N VAL A 73 1.29 -3.50 1.66
CA VAL A 73 2.60 -3.38 2.30
C VAL A 73 3.56 -4.30 1.56
N LEU A 74 4.68 -3.77 1.10
CA LEU A 74 5.70 -4.53 0.39
C LEU A 74 7.06 -4.35 1.05
N LYS A 75 7.93 -5.34 0.86
CA LYS A 75 9.35 -5.22 1.10
C LYS A 75 10.12 -5.43 -0.19
N ASP A 76 11.31 -4.83 -0.28
CA ASP A 76 12.30 -5.23 -1.27
C ASP A 76 13.27 -6.29 -0.70
N ASP A 77 14.07 -6.88 -1.58
CA ASP A 77 15.15 -7.80 -1.23
C ASP A 77 16.19 -7.19 -0.27
N SER A 78 16.41 -5.87 -0.35
CA SER A 78 17.33 -5.14 0.53
C SER A 78 16.76 -4.87 1.93
N GLY A 79 15.52 -5.27 2.21
CA GLY A 79 14.83 -5.03 3.49
C GLY A 79 14.18 -3.65 3.64
N ASN A 80 14.21 -2.81 2.60
CA ASN A 80 13.39 -1.61 2.53
C ASN A 80 11.91 -2.01 2.49
N ARG A 81 11.12 -1.33 3.31
CA ARG A 81 9.68 -1.54 3.40
C ARG A 81 8.97 -0.31 2.89
N GLY A 82 7.91 -0.52 2.14
CA GLY A 82 7.08 0.53 1.58
C GLY A 82 5.64 0.08 1.46
N MET A 83 4.79 1.01 1.05
CA MET A 83 3.37 0.75 0.84
C MET A 83 2.92 1.21 -0.54
N ILE A 84 1.99 0.50 -1.16
CA ILE A 84 1.26 0.98 -2.34
C ILE A 84 -0.14 1.29 -1.89
N ILE A 85 -0.61 2.50 -2.15
CA ILE A 85 -2.00 2.88 -1.97
C ILE A 85 -2.63 2.95 -3.36
N ASP A 86 -3.61 2.10 -3.59
CA ASP A 86 -4.40 2.02 -4.80
C ASP A 86 -5.83 2.47 -4.51
N SER A 87 -6.11 3.74 -4.82
CA SER A 87 -7.45 4.32 -4.73
C SER A 87 -8.26 3.90 -5.96
N TYR A 88 -9.14 2.93 -5.76
CA TYR A 88 -10.16 2.49 -6.72
C TYR A 88 -11.29 3.52 -6.74
N GLY A 89 -11.34 4.32 -7.81
CA GLY A 89 -12.37 5.32 -8.08
C GLY A 89 -12.33 5.80 -9.55
N ALA A 90 -13.09 6.83 -9.90
CA ALA A 90 -13.12 7.39 -11.26
C ALA A 90 -11.74 7.89 -11.77
N ASP A 91 -10.85 8.23 -10.83
CA ASP A 91 -9.44 8.58 -11.06
C ASP A 91 -8.54 7.49 -10.44
N SER A 92 -8.58 6.27 -10.97
CA SER A 92 -7.57 5.26 -10.63
C SER A 92 -6.18 5.83 -10.91
N ASN A 93 -5.36 5.92 -9.87
CA ASN A 93 -4.03 6.53 -9.93
C ASN A 93 -3.01 5.70 -10.73
N TYR A 94 -3.39 4.47 -11.13
CA TYR A 94 -2.55 3.54 -11.86
C TYR A 94 -3.22 3.03 -13.14
N PRO A 95 -2.42 2.68 -14.16
CA PRO A 95 -2.91 1.96 -15.32
C PRO A 95 -3.31 0.54 -14.89
N GLY A 96 -4.60 0.34 -14.63
CA GLY A 96 -5.15 -0.89 -14.04
C GLY A 96 -4.60 -2.18 -14.65
N GLU A 97 -4.52 -2.28 -15.98
CA GLU A 97 -4.01 -3.50 -16.66
C GLU A 97 -2.55 -3.83 -16.31
N LYS A 98 -1.65 -2.83 -16.36
CA LYS A 98 -0.22 -3.04 -16.04
C LYS A 98 0.00 -3.24 -14.55
N PHE A 99 -0.76 -2.52 -13.73
CA PHE A 99 -0.66 -2.60 -12.28
C PHE A 99 -1.15 -3.96 -11.76
N ASP A 100 -2.30 -4.43 -12.25
CA ASP A 100 -2.81 -5.77 -11.96
C ASP A 100 -1.84 -6.87 -12.40
N GLU A 101 -1.27 -6.74 -13.60
CA GLU A 101 -0.25 -7.69 -14.08
C GLU A 101 0.98 -7.69 -13.16
N PHE A 102 1.48 -6.51 -12.79
CA PHE A 102 2.61 -6.40 -11.88
C PHE A 102 2.32 -7.08 -10.56
N LEU A 103 1.23 -6.71 -9.86
CA LEU A 103 0.84 -7.27 -8.57
C LEU A 103 0.68 -8.79 -8.63
N ARG A 104 0.11 -9.32 -9.71
CA ARG A 104 -0.05 -10.77 -9.91
C ARG A 104 1.29 -11.51 -9.99
N ASN A 105 2.33 -10.85 -10.49
CA ASN A 105 3.69 -11.41 -10.56
C ASN A 105 4.48 -11.21 -9.26
N VAL A 106 4.04 -10.34 -8.33
CA VAL A 106 4.73 -10.14 -7.06
C VAL A 106 4.47 -11.34 -6.14
N PRO A 107 5.50 -11.96 -5.55
CA PRO A 107 5.31 -13.00 -4.55
C PRO A 107 4.61 -12.44 -3.31
N ILE A 108 3.60 -13.17 -2.82
CA ILE A 108 2.86 -12.83 -1.60
C ILE A 108 3.42 -13.66 -0.45
N LEU A 109 3.92 -12.98 0.57
CA LEU A 109 4.41 -13.56 1.81
C LEU A 109 3.74 -12.85 2.98
N GLU A 110 2.48 -13.23 3.25
CA GLU A 110 1.71 -12.63 4.33
C GLU A 110 2.44 -12.72 5.67
N SER A 111 2.70 -11.56 6.27
CA SER A 111 3.35 -11.44 7.55
C SER A 111 2.33 -11.03 8.61
N ASN A 112 2.25 -11.82 9.68
CA ASN A 112 1.44 -11.48 10.85
C ASN A 112 1.94 -10.24 11.60
N GLU A 113 3.15 -9.76 11.29
CA GLU A 113 3.70 -8.54 11.88
C GLU A 113 2.75 -7.35 11.64
N PHE A 114 2.05 -7.32 10.50
CA PHE A 114 1.15 -6.24 10.08
C PHE A 114 -0.33 -6.55 10.33
N ASN A 115 -0.68 -7.49 11.20
CA ASN A 115 -2.08 -7.59 11.64
C ASN A 115 -2.34 -6.51 12.71
N PHE A 116 -3.14 -5.50 12.34
CA PHE A 116 -3.42 -4.32 13.14
C PHE A 116 -4.84 -4.25 13.66
#